data_AF-A0A840Q8S8-F1
#
_entry.id   AF-A0A840Q8S8-F1
#
_cell.length_a   1.000
_cell.length_b   1.000
_cell.length_c   1.000
_cell.angle_alpha   90.00
_cell.angle_beta   90.00
_cell.angle_gamma   90.00
#
_symmetry.space_group_name_H-M   'P 1'
#
loop_
_entity.id
_entity.type
_entity.pdbx_description
1 polymer ?
#
loop_
_entity_poly.entity_id
_entity_poly.type
_entity_poly.pdbx_seq_one_letter_code
_entity_poly.pdbx_strand_id
1 'polypeptide(L)'
;MASSGSTCCATLATKGGEGPRWKQLWQYVRQHPLRALRMLSVRNWSERTVILLVTQSLDNSLTTRSKRRFGKSLLTSEPGHGAPNPTFIPAGDRANELAAEQIDGIAGGTWGELFGIPLTAHFLGGCPIGENAERGVIDPYHRAYGYPTMSIVDGSAVSANLGVNPSLTITAQAERAFSMWPNKGEKDTRPSQDAGYRQVNPIAPKSPAVPATAPAALKICQPYGHRSRAGAARSR
;
A
#
# COMPACT_ATOMS: atom_id res chain seq x y z
N MET A 1 10.32 -13.32 -11.93
CA MET A 1 10.81 -14.26 -10.91
C MET A 1 9.62 -14.70 -10.06
N ALA A 2 8.95 -15.77 -10.46
CA ALA A 2 7.88 -16.37 -9.66
C ALA A 2 8.54 -17.25 -8.60
N SER A 3 8.51 -16.81 -7.34
CA SER A 3 8.98 -17.64 -6.23
C SER A 3 8.06 -18.84 -6.09
N SER A 4 8.65 -20.03 -5.96
CA SER A 4 7.99 -21.33 -5.82
C SER A 4 7.19 -21.51 -4.51
N GLY A 5 6.67 -20.44 -3.92
CA GLY A 5 5.93 -20.45 -2.65
C GLY A 5 4.40 -20.43 -2.78
N SER A 6 3.84 -20.02 -3.92
CA SER A 6 2.43 -19.62 -4.00
C SER A 6 1.42 -20.77 -4.02
N THR A 7 1.80 -21.99 -4.37
CA THR A 7 0.84 -23.12 -4.39
C THR A 7 0.58 -23.72 -3.02
N CYS A 8 1.46 -23.47 -2.05
CA CYS A 8 1.20 -23.77 -0.65
C CYS A 8 0.43 -22.63 0.05
N CYS A 9 -0.11 -21.68 -0.71
CA CYS A 9 -0.88 -20.56 -0.15
C CYS A 9 -2.38 -20.67 -0.41
N ALA A 10 -2.85 -21.49 -1.35
CA ALA A 10 -4.27 -21.65 -1.65
C ALA A 10 -4.90 -22.82 -0.88
N THR A 11 -5.99 -22.53 -0.17
CA THR A 11 -6.89 -23.50 0.47
C THR A 11 -8.30 -23.34 -0.09
N LEU A 12 -9.27 -24.12 0.40
CA LEU A 12 -10.67 -23.78 0.20
C LEU A 12 -11.02 -22.52 0.99
N ALA A 13 -11.94 -21.72 0.45
CA ALA A 13 -12.61 -20.70 1.22
C ALA A 13 -13.33 -21.37 2.40
N THR A 14 -13.16 -20.81 3.61
CA THR A 14 -13.79 -21.34 4.83
C THR A 14 -14.64 -20.25 5.46
N LYS A 15 -15.85 -20.62 5.88
CA LYS A 15 -16.82 -19.65 6.42
C LYS A 15 -16.43 -19.27 7.85
N GLY A 16 -16.42 -17.97 8.14
CA GLY A 16 -16.30 -17.46 9.50
C GLY A 16 -17.57 -17.75 10.30
N GLY A 17 -17.45 -18.41 11.46
CA GLY A 17 -18.57 -18.63 12.40
C GLY A 17 -19.15 -20.05 12.43
N GLU A 18 -18.94 -20.87 11.40
CA GLU A 18 -19.47 -22.24 11.30
C GLU A 18 -18.48 -23.30 11.83
N GLY A 19 -17.98 -23.11 13.04
CA GLY A 19 -17.04 -24.03 13.72
C GLY A 19 -15.58 -23.93 13.24
N PRO A 20 -14.70 -24.87 13.66
CA PRO A 20 -13.27 -24.81 13.35
C PRO A 20 -12.98 -24.98 11.86
N ARG A 21 -12.32 -24.00 11.23
CA ARG A 21 -12.03 -23.96 9.78
C ARG A 21 -11.30 -25.19 9.26
N TRP A 22 -10.44 -25.81 10.07
CA TRP A 22 -9.77 -27.07 9.72
C TRP A 22 -10.74 -28.24 9.52
N LYS A 23 -11.87 -28.28 10.26
CA LYS A 23 -12.89 -29.33 10.08
C LYS A 23 -13.61 -29.18 8.75
N GLN A 24 -13.88 -27.95 8.31
CA GLN A 24 -14.51 -27.67 7.01
C GLN A 24 -13.60 -28.16 5.87
N LEU A 25 -12.29 -27.89 5.96
CA LEU A 25 -11.29 -28.40 5.02
C LEU A 25 -11.29 -29.94 4.96
N TRP A 26 -11.24 -30.61 6.11
CA TRP A 26 -11.25 -32.07 6.18
C TRP A 26 -12.53 -32.69 5.60
N GLN A 27 -13.69 -32.09 5.87
CA GLN A 27 -14.97 -32.54 5.31
C GLN A 27 -14.97 -32.44 3.78
N TYR A 28 -14.48 -31.33 3.23
CA TYR A 28 -14.39 -31.17 1.78
C TYR A 28 -13.42 -32.17 1.15
N VAL A 29 -12.23 -32.36 1.74
CA VAL A 29 -11.25 -33.35 1.25
C VAL A 29 -11.88 -34.74 1.20
N ARG A 30 -12.68 -35.11 2.20
CA ARG A 30 -13.38 -36.39 2.26
C ARG A 30 -14.47 -36.51 1.18
N GLN A 31 -15.20 -35.43 0.88
CA GLN A 31 -16.27 -35.42 -0.12
C GLN A 31 -15.74 -35.34 -1.56
N HIS A 32 -14.57 -34.73 -1.78
CA HIS A 32 -14.03 -34.45 -3.11
C HIS A 32 -12.52 -34.74 -3.23
N PRO A 33 -12.07 -36.00 -3.06
CA PRO A 33 -10.65 -36.35 -2.98
C PRO A 33 -9.87 -36.01 -4.26
N LEU A 34 -10.44 -36.25 -5.45
CA LEU A 34 -9.79 -35.94 -6.73
C LEU A 34 -9.63 -34.42 -6.96
N ARG A 35 -10.58 -33.61 -6.47
CA ARG A 35 -10.49 -32.15 -6.55
C ARG A 35 -9.43 -31.62 -5.59
N ALA A 36 -9.39 -32.13 -4.36
CA ALA A 36 -8.37 -31.79 -3.36
C ALA A 36 -6.95 -32.12 -3.86
N LEU A 37 -6.75 -33.29 -4.46
CA LEU A 37 -5.47 -33.67 -5.10
C LEU A 37 -5.07 -32.72 -6.24
N ARG A 38 -6.03 -32.28 -7.05
CA ARG A 38 -5.76 -31.29 -8.11
C ARG A 38 -5.39 -29.90 -7.58
N MET A 39 -5.89 -29.50 -6.41
CA MET A 39 -5.54 -28.23 -5.76
C MET A 39 -4.06 -28.20 -5.30
N LEU A 40 -3.46 -29.35 -5.01
CA LEU A 40 -2.04 -29.47 -4.67
C LEU A 40 -1.11 -29.36 -5.89
N SER A 41 -1.65 -29.36 -7.11
CA SER A 41 -0.85 -29.29 -8.34
C SER A 41 -0.51 -27.85 -8.71
N VAL A 42 0.79 -27.57 -8.83
CA VAL A 42 1.36 -26.25 -9.18
C VAL A 42 1.42 -25.99 -10.69
N ARG A 43 1.13 -27.00 -11.51
CA ARG A 43 1.28 -26.94 -12.96
C ARG A 43 0.19 -26.07 -13.58
N ASN A 44 0.62 -25.08 -14.37
CA ASN A 44 -0.22 -24.07 -15.03
C ASN A 44 -1.11 -23.28 -14.05
N TRP A 45 -0.65 -23.09 -12.81
CA TRP A 45 -1.45 -22.45 -11.76
C TRP A 45 -1.85 -21.01 -12.11
N SER A 46 -0.96 -20.25 -12.78
CA SER A 46 -1.23 -18.88 -13.24
C SER A 46 -2.32 -18.80 -14.31
N GLU A 47 -2.51 -19.85 -15.11
CA GLU A 47 -3.57 -19.92 -16.13
C GLU A 47 -4.91 -20.37 -15.53
N ARG A 48 -4.91 -20.89 -14.31
CA ARG A 48 -6.05 -21.57 -13.67
C ARG A 48 -6.53 -20.88 -12.40
N THR A 49 -5.94 -19.73 -12.05
CA THR A 49 -6.23 -19.02 -10.80
C THR A 49 -6.48 -17.54 -11.06
N VAL A 50 -7.61 -17.04 -10.57
CA VAL A 50 -7.91 -15.61 -10.47
C VAL A 50 -7.74 -15.21 -9.00
N ILE A 51 -6.89 -14.21 -8.74
CA ILE A 51 -6.66 -13.72 -7.38
C ILE A 51 -7.56 -12.52 -7.14
N LEU A 52 -8.46 -12.64 -6.18
CA LEU A 52 -9.27 -11.53 -5.70
C LEU A 52 -8.62 -10.93 -4.46
N LEU A 53 -8.26 -9.66 -4.54
CA LEU A 53 -7.68 -8.91 -3.43
C LEU A 53 -8.75 -7.98 -2.88
N VAL A 54 -9.00 -8.07 -1.58
CA VAL A 54 -9.97 -7.23 -0.88
C VAL A 54 -9.21 -6.29 0.03
N THR A 55 -9.52 -5.01 -0.07
CA THR A 55 -8.95 -3.99 0.81
C THR A 55 -10.00 -3.52 1.82
N GLN A 56 -9.56 -3.14 3.01
CA GLN A 56 -10.41 -2.59 4.06
C GLN A 56 -9.82 -1.30 4.59
N SER A 57 -10.70 -0.34 4.86
CA SER A 57 -10.36 0.97 5.43
C SER A 57 -10.30 0.98 6.96
N LEU A 58 -10.06 -0.16 7.60
CA LEU A 58 -9.91 -0.20 9.05
C LEU A 58 -8.58 0.45 9.44
N ASP A 59 -8.62 1.38 10.39
CA ASP A 59 -7.44 2.01 10.95
C ASP A 59 -6.74 1.03 11.90
N ASN A 60 -5.82 0.26 11.33
CA ASN A 60 -5.07 -0.77 12.01
C ASN A 60 -3.58 -0.56 11.70
N SER A 61 -2.73 -0.69 12.72
CA SER A 61 -1.28 -0.59 12.56
C SER A 61 -0.56 -1.82 13.12
N LEU A 62 0.66 -2.04 12.65
CA LEU A 62 1.55 -3.08 13.15
C LEU A 62 2.84 -2.40 13.62
N THR A 63 3.25 -2.69 14.84
CA THR A 63 4.55 -2.24 15.35
C THR A 63 5.56 -3.35 15.13
N THR A 64 6.59 -3.07 14.33
CA THR A 64 7.71 -4.00 14.14
C THR A 64 8.77 -3.76 15.20
N ARG A 65 9.19 -4.80 15.91
CA ARG A 65 10.31 -4.75 16.84
C ARG A 65 11.40 -5.71 16.41
N SER A 66 12.65 -5.33 16.68
CA SER A 66 13.78 -6.25 16.54
C SER A 66 13.97 -7.01 17.84
N LYS A 67 13.95 -8.34 17.80
CA LYS A 67 14.22 -9.23 18.91
C LYS A 67 15.45 -10.08 18.61
N ARG A 68 16.41 -10.11 19.54
CA ARG A 68 17.59 -10.97 19.40
C ARG A 68 17.29 -12.35 19.95
N ARG A 69 17.49 -13.40 19.14
CA ARG A 69 17.34 -14.80 19.58
C ARG A 69 18.50 -15.63 19.01
N PHE A 70 19.21 -16.33 19.89
CA PHE A 70 20.40 -17.13 19.55
C PHE A 70 21.43 -16.34 18.70
N GLY A 71 21.74 -15.11 19.13
CA GLY A 71 22.71 -14.25 18.44
C GLY A 71 22.20 -13.58 17.15
N LYS A 72 21.10 -14.06 16.55
CA LYS A 72 20.50 -13.50 15.33
C LYS A 72 19.45 -12.44 15.66
N SER A 73 19.45 -11.35 14.90
CA SER A 73 18.40 -10.33 14.95
C SER A 73 17.20 -10.82 14.17
N LEU A 74 16.03 -10.91 14.81
CA LEU A 74 14.78 -11.33 14.19
C LEU A 74 13.79 -10.16 14.26
N LEU A 75 13.12 -9.85 13.17
CA LEU A 75 12.00 -8.91 13.20
C LEU A 75 10.75 -9.66 13.67
N THR A 76 10.08 -9.11 14.68
CA THR A 76 8.77 -9.55 15.15
C THR A 76 7.77 -8.41 14.97
N SER A 77 6.50 -8.74 14.76
CA SER A 77 5.44 -7.74 14.66
C SER A 77 4.43 -7.97 15.77
N GLU A 78 3.90 -6.89 16.32
CA GLU A 78 2.81 -6.88 17.29
C GLU A 78 1.73 -5.89 16.82
N PRO A 79 0.45 -6.12 17.16
CA PRO A 79 -0.60 -5.16 16.89
C PRO A 79 -0.22 -3.78 17.45
N GLY A 80 -0.28 -2.75 16.61
CA GLY A 80 -0.08 -1.37 17.02
C GLY A 80 -1.37 -0.73 17.53
N HIS A 81 -1.51 0.58 17.34
CA HIS A 81 -2.77 1.30 17.56
C HIS A 81 -3.85 0.84 16.57
N GLY A 82 -5.12 0.96 16.97
CA GLY A 82 -6.27 0.65 16.12
C GLY A 82 -7.03 -0.63 16.49
N ALA A 83 -8.01 -0.99 15.67
CA ALA A 83 -8.76 -2.23 15.85
C ALA A 83 -7.89 -3.44 15.46
N PRO A 84 -8.14 -4.64 16.02
CA PRO A 84 -7.46 -5.83 15.54
C PRO A 84 -7.82 -6.10 14.07
N ASN A 85 -6.85 -6.60 13.31
CA ASN A 85 -7.09 -7.04 11.93
C ASN A 85 -8.17 -8.13 11.91
N PRO A 86 -9.29 -7.94 11.21
CA PRO A 86 -10.33 -8.95 11.14
C PRO A 86 -9.78 -10.19 10.43
N THR A 87 -10.11 -11.35 10.96
CA THR A 87 -9.67 -12.65 10.44
C THR A 87 -10.61 -13.19 9.34
N PHE A 88 -11.65 -12.43 9.02
CA PHE A 88 -12.66 -12.73 8.02
C PHE A 88 -13.34 -11.46 7.51
N ILE A 89 -13.58 -11.39 6.20
CA ILE A 89 -14.24 -10.26 5.56
C ILE A 89 -15.48 -10.77 4.81
N PRO A 90 -16.69 -10.64 5.38
CA PRO A 90 -17.90 -11.22 4.77
C PRO A 90 -18.17 -10.74 3.34
N ALA A 91 -17.92 -9.45 3.07
CA ALA A 91 -18.05 -8.90 1.72
C ALA A 91 -17.04 -9.49 0.73
N GLY A 92 -15.83 -9.78 1.20
CA GLY A 92 -14.78 -10.41 0.40
C GLY A 92 -15.09 -11.87 0.10
N ASP A 93 -15.56 -12.61 1.10
CA ASP A 93 -16.01 -13.99 0.95
C ASP A 93 -17.18 -14.10 -0.03
N ARG A 94 -18.19 -13.23 0.11
CA ARG A 94 -19.32 -13.18 -0.83
C ARG A 94 -18.88 -12.83 -2.26
N ALA A 95 -17.94 -11.90 -2.42
CA ALA A 95 -17.39 -11.57 -3.74
C ALA A 95 -16.64 -12.75 -4.36
N ASN A 96 -15.92 -13.52 -3.54
CA ASN A 96 -15.21 -14.72 -3.95
C ASN A 96 -16.17 -15.84 -4.37
N GLU A 97 -17.24 -16.08 -3.61
CA GLU A 97 -18.31 -17.02 -3.98
C GLU A 97 -18.95 -16.64 -5.33
N LEU A 98 -19.38 -15.39 -5.49
CA LEU A 98 -20.01 -14.91 -6.73
C LEU A 98 -19.07 -14.98 -7.94
N ALA A 99 -17.79 -14.67 -7.75
CA ALA A 99 -16.80 -14.77 -8.81
C ALA A 99 -16.57 -16.23 -9.22
N ALA A 100 -16.51 -17.15 -8.26
CA ALA A 100 -16.37 -18.58 -8.53
C ALA A 100 -17.58 -19.11 -9.30
N GLU A 101 -18.81 -18.73 -8.93
CA GLU A 101 -20.03 -19.09 -9.65
C GLU A 101 -20.03 -18.59 -11.10
N GLN A 102 -19.55 -17.38 -11.37
CA GLN A 102 -19.54 -16.81 -12.73
C GLN A 102 -18.49 -17.43 -13.66
N ILE A 103 -17.42 -17.99 -13.11
CA ILE A 103 -16.32 -18.57 -13.91
C ILE A 103 -16.31 -20.11 -13.88
N ASP A 104 -17.36 -20.74 -13.34
CA ASP A 104 -17.40 -22.18 -13.03
C ASP A 104 -16.15 -22.65 -12.25
N GLY A 105 -15.68 -21.78 -11.35
CA GLY A 105 -14.49 -21.95 -10.53
C GLY A 105 -14.77 -22.53 -9.14
N ILE A 106 -13.72 -22.68 -8.34
CA ILE A 106 -13.81 -23.06 -6.93
C ILE A 106 -13.33 -21.87 -6.09
N ALA A 107 -14.16 -21.40 -5.17
CA ALA A 107 -13.78 -20.33 -4.23
C ALA A 107 -12.60 -20.79 -3.36
N GLY A 108 -11.47 -20.12 -3.51
CA GLY A 108 -10.24 -20.38 -2.78
C GLY A 108 -10.05 -19.40 -1.62
N GLY A 109 -9.33 -19.82 -0.59
CA GLY A 109 -8.86 -18.97 0.50
C GLY A 109 -7.36 -19.10 0.68
N THR A 110 -6.82 -18.51 1.75
CA THR A 110 -5.39 -18.68 2.09
C THR A 110 -5.16 -19.56 3.32
N TRP A 111 -4.01 -20.23 3.41
CA TRP A 111 -3.65 -20.96 4.64
C TRP A 111 -3.62 -20.06 5.88
N GLY A 112 -3.28 -18.78 5.73
CA GLY A 112 -3.36 -17.80 6.81
C GLY A 112 -4.79 -17.67 7.36
N GLU A 113 -5.79 -17.58 6.47
CA GLU A 113 -7.20 -17.56 6.87
C GLU A 113 -7.61 -18.82 7.61
N LEU A 114 -7.14 -20.01 7.19
CA LEU A 114 -7.44 -21.26 7.90
C LEU A 114 -7.04 -21.21 9.38
N PHE A 115 -5.94 -20.52 9.70
CA PHE A 115 -5.42 -20.34 11.05
C PHE A 115 -5.78 -18.99 11.70
N GLY A 116 -6.64 -18.19 11.06
CA GLY A 116 -7.04 -16.87 11.56
C GLY A 116 -5.91 -15.84 11.57
N ILE A 117 -4.87 -16.03 10.74
CA ILE A 117 -3.75 -15.10 10.57
C ILE A 117 -4.06 -14.21 9.36
N PRO A 118 -4.40 -12.93 9.58
CA PRO A 118 -4.69 -12.02 8.48
C PRO A 118 -3.42 -11.75 7.68
N LEU A 119 -3.51 -11.83 6.36
CA LEU A 119 -2.42 -11.54 5.45
C LEU A 119 -2.58 -10.12 4.92
N THR A 120 -1.61 -9.25 5.20
CA THR A 120 -1.51 -7.93 4.56
C THR A 120 -0.40 -7.96 3.51
N ALA A 121 -0.68 -7.42 2.33
CA ALA A 121 0.28 -7.41 1.22
C ALA A 121 1.22 -6.20 1.27
N HIS A 122 0.78 -5.08 1.84
CA HIS A 122 1.51 -3.80 1.77
C HIS A 122 1.73 -3.24 3.17
N PHE A 123 2.91 -3.48 3.75
CA PHE A 123 3.36 -2.72 4.91
C PHE A 123 3.72 -1.30 4.46
N LEU A 124 3.10 -0.32 5.08
CA LEU A 124 3.33 1.11 4.84
C LEU A 124 3.81 1.77 6.13
N GLY A 125 4.44 2.93 6.00
CA GLY A 125 5.01 3.65 7.15
C GLY A 125 6.43 3.18 7.52
N GLY A 126 6.92 3.68 8.65
CA GLY A 126 8.29 3.45 9.12
C GLY A 126 9.19 4.68 8.99
N CYS A 127 8.98 5.49 7.95
CA CYS A 127 9.58 6.82 7.82
C CYS A 127 8.52 7.91 7.59
N PRO A 128 7.54 8.07 8.50
CA PRO A 128 6.42 8.96 8.27
C PRO A 128 6.85 10.42 8.12
N ILE A 129 6.11 11.14 7.28
CA ILE A 129 6.22 12.60 7.15
C ILE A 129 5.72 13.22 8.46
N GLY A 130 6.55 14.07 9.08
CA GLY A 130 6.21 14.78 10.32
C GLY A 130 6.49 16.27 10.24
N GLU A 131 5.91 17.03 11.17
CA GLU A 131 6.15 18.47 11.32
C GLU A 131 7.54 18.82 11.90
N ASN A 132 8.14 17.88 12.63
CA ASN A 132 9.48 17.96 13.21
C ASN A 132 10.06 16.54 13.45
N ALA A 133 11.30 16.49 13.91
CA ALA A 133 12.03 15.23 14.17
C ALA A 133 11.45 14.38 15.31
N GLU A 134 10.60 14.95 16.17
CA GLU A 134 9.93 14.21 17.25
C GLU A 134 8.66 13.51 16.76
N ARG A 135 8.06 14.02 15.68
CA ARG A 135 6.77 13.56 15.13
C ARG A 135 6.89 12.78 13.82
N GLY A 136 8.08 12.75 13.20
CA GLY A 136 8.32 11.99 11.97
C GLY A 136 9.80 11.78 11.69
N VAL A 137 10.09 11.00 10.65
CA VAL A 137 11.46 10.69 10.21
C VAL A 137 11.89 11.61 9.08
N ILE A 138 10.95 11.99 8.22
CA ILE A 138 11.17 12.90 7.11
C ILE A 138 10.31 14.15 7.25
N ASP A 139 10.82 15.25 6.71
CA ASP A 139 10.11 16.52 6.64
C ASP A 139 9.03 16.52 5.54
N PRO A 140 8.17 17.56 5.45
CA PRO A 140 7.12 17.68 4.41
C PRO A 140 7.62 17.71 2.96
N TYR A 141 8.93 17.78 2.74
CA TYR A 141 9.62 17.75 1.46
C TYR A 141 10.41 16.45 1.24
N HIS A 142 10.15 15.42 2.05
CA HIS A 142 10.75 14.09 2.00
C HIS A 142 12.25 14.02 2.35
N ARG A 143 12.80 15.04 3.02
CA ARG A 143 14.19 15.01 3.53
C ARG A 143 14.23 14.41 4.92
N ALA A 144 15.16 13.51 5.19
CA ALA A 144 15.36 12.97 6.54
C ALA A 144 15.77 14.07 7.51
N TYR A 145 15.16 14.12 8.69
CA TYR A 145 15.55 15.08 9.73
C TYR A 145 17.03 14.88 10.12
N GLY A 146 17.79 15.98 10.19
CA GLY A 146 19.22 15.95 10.48
C GLY A 146 20.13 15.60 9.28
N TYR A 147 19.55 15.14 8.16
CA TYR A 147 20.26 14.78 6.93
C TYR A 147 19.55 15.37 5.70
N PRO A 148 19.61 16.71 5.48
CA PRO A 148 18.83 17.39 4.44
C PRO A 148 19.19 16.97 3.01
N THR A 149 20.34 16.32 2.81
CA THR A 149 20.78 15.75 1.52
C THR A 149 20.30 14.32 1.29
N MET A 150 19.68 13.68 2.29
CA MET A 150 19.10 12.34 2.21
C MET A 150 17.58 12.44 2.12
N SER A 151 16.98 11.77 1.13
CA SER A 151 15.53 11.76 0.93
C SER A 151 14.97 10.34 0.92
N ILE A 152 13.75 10.16 1.42
CA ILE A 152 13.04 8.87 1.44
C ILE A 152 11.71 9.05 0.70
N VAL A 153 11.53 8.31 -0.39
CA VAL A 153 10.41 8.46 -1.32
C VAL A 153 9.88 7.08 -1.73
N ASP A 154 9.11 6.46 -0.85
CA ASP A 154 8.50 5.14 -1.05
C ASP A 154 7.26 4.96 -0.13
N GLY A 155 6.76 3.74 0.00
CA GLY A 155 5.64 3.40 0.89
C GLY A 155 5.89 3.68 2.37
N SER A 156 7.14 3.87 2.80
CA SER A 156 7.47 4.16 4.19
C SER A 156 7.12 5.59 4.62
N ALA A 157 6.97 6.50 3.65
CA ALA A 157 6.54 7.87 3.87
C ALA A 157 5.02 8.01 4.11
N VAL A 158 4.25 6.98 3.75
CA VAL A 158 2.79 6.98 3.88
C VAL A 158 2.41 6.84 5.36
N SER A 159 1.91 7.94 5.95
CA SER A 159 1.68 8.06 7.39
C SER A 159 0.41 7.39 7.93
N ALA A 160 -0.45 6.85 7.05
CA ALA A 160 -1.74 6.27 7.46
C ALA A 160 -2.15 5.12 6.53
N ASN A 161 -3.00 4.22 7.03
CA ASN A 161 -3.60 3.19 6.20
C ASN A 161 -4.59 3.81 5.20
N LEU A 162 -4.32 3.65 3.91
CA LEU A 162 -5.15 4.20 2.83
C LEU A 162 -6.42 3.38 2.60
N GLY A 163 -6.47 2.13 3.06
CA GLY A 163 -7.58 1.20 2.81
C GLY A 163 -7.76 0.79 1.34
N VAL A 164 -6.83 1.17 0.47
CA VAL A 164 -6.79 0.89 -0.97
C VAL A 164 -5.35 0.62 -1.42
N ASN A 165 -5.16 0.24 -2.69
CA ASN A 165 -3.83 0.03 -3.26
C ASN A 165 -2.97 1.33 -3.14
N PRO A 166 -1.79 1.27 -2.50
CA PRO A 166 -0.99 2.46 -2.22
C PRO A 166 -0.20 3.00 -3.41
N SER A 167 -0.12 2.27 -4.53
CA SER A 167 0.73 2.61 -5.67
C SER A 167 0.56 4.06 -6.14
N LEU A 168 -0.68 4.49 -6.39
CA LEU A 168 -0.95 5.85 -6.87
C LEU A 168 -0.66 6.92 -5.81
N THR A 169 -0.81 6.61 -4.52
CA THR A 169 -0.44 7.54 -3.44
C THR A 169 1.07 7.69 -3.33
N ILE A 170 1.81 6.59 -3.44
CA ILE A 170 3.28 6.62 -3.46
C ILE A 170 3.76 7.42 -4.68
N THR A 171 3.18 7.17 -5.86
CA THR A 171 3.50 7.94 -7.07
C THR A 171 3.19 9.43 -6.90
N ALA A 172 2.01 9.78 -6.38
CA ALA A 172 1.64 11.19 -6.17
C ALA A 172 2.56 11.89 -5.15
N GLN A 173 2.94 11.23 -4.06
CA GLN A 173 3.90 11.78 -3.10
C GLN A 173 5.29 11.94 -3.71
N ALA A 174 5.75 10.96 -4.50
CA ALA A 174 7.03 11.03 -5.19
C ALA A 174 7.09 12.18 -6.20
N GLU A 175 6.06 12.30 -7.05
CA GLU A 175 5.95 13.39 -8.02
C GLU A 175 5.91 14.75 -7.33
N ARG A 176 5.13 14.88 -6.24
CA ARG A 176 5.11 16.09 -5.42
C ARG A 176 6.50 16.40 -4.87
N ALA A 177 7.19 15.44 -4.24
CA ALA A 177 8.51 15.64 -3.65
C ALA A 177 9.54 16.10 -4.69
N PHE A 178 9.61 15.44 -5.84
CA PHE A 178 10.54 15.77 -6.91
C PHE A 178 10.20 17.07 -7.63
N SER A 179 8.92 17.45 -7.71
CA SER A 179 8.54 18.76 -8.26
C SER A 179 9.14 19.94 -7.48
N MET A 180 9.57 19.73 -6.23
CA MET A 180 10.15 20.77 -5.37
C MET A 180 11.69 20.72 -5.36
N TRP A 181 12.32 19.82 -6.13
CA TRP A 181 13.77 19.71 -6.18
C TRP A 181 14.40 20.79 -7.06
N PRO A 182 15.52 21.41 -6.61
CA PRO A 182 16.28 22.28 -7.49
C PRO A 182 16.89 21.47 -8.64
N ASN A 183 17.06 22.09 -9.81
CA ASN A 183 17.88 21.46 -10.84
C ASN A 183 19.34 21.39 -10.37
N LYS A 184 20.11 20.47 -10.95
CA LYS A 184 21.54 20.35 -10.65
C LYS A 184 22.26 21.69 -10.80
N GLY A 185 22.93 22.13 -9.75
CA GLY A 185 23.67 23.40 -9.69
C GLY A 185 22.82 24.62 -9.31
N GLU A 186 21.51 24.47 -9.13
CA GLU A 186 20.64 25.53 -8.61
C GLU A 186 20.60 25.52 -7.08
N LYS A 187 20.32 26.68 -6.51
CA LYS A 187 20.11 26.82 -5.07
C LYS A 187 18.80 26.13 -4.69
N ASP A 188 18.83 25.33 -3.63
CA ASP A 188 17.61 24.77 -3.04
C ASP A 188 16.74 25.89 -2.45
N THR A 189 15.51 26.01 -2.95
CA THR A 189 14.53 27.02 -2.51
C THR A 189 13.57 26.48 -1.46
N ARG A 190 13.66 25.19 -1.12
CA ARG A 190 12.84 24.60 -0.04
C ARG A 190 13.27 25.21 1.30
N PRO A 191 12.33 25.55 2.20
CA PRO A 191 12.64 26.03 3.54
C PRO A 191 13.57 25.09 4.32
N SER A 192 14.26 25.61 5.34
CA SER A 192 14.98 24.76 6.30
C SER A 192 14.01 23.85 7.05
N GLN A 193 14.52 22.75 7.60
CA GLN A 193 13.69 21.76 8.31
C GLN A 193 12.99 22.36 9.56
N ASP A 194 13.54 23.43 10.14
CA ASP A 194 12.99 24.11 11.33
C ASP A 194 11.97 25.22 10.99
N ALA A 195 11.86 25.63 9.72
CA ALA A 195 11.02 26.75 9.31
C ALA A 195 9.53 26.40 9.13
N GLY A 196 9.17 25.14 9.39
CA GLY A 196 7.83 24.59 9.15
C GLY A 196 7.50 24.41 7.66
N TYR A 197 6.34 23.82 7.38
CA TYR A 197 5.87 23.64 6.01
C TYR A 197 5.47 24.98 5.38
N ARG A 198 5.90 25.18 4.13
CA ARG A 198 5.40 26.25 3.25
C ARG A 198 5.15 25.67 1.87
N GLN A 199 4.09 26.13 1.23
CA GLN A 199 3.89 25.77 -0.17
C GLN A 199 5.00 26.42 -1.00
N VAL A 200 5.68 25.62 -1.81
CA VAL A 200 6.67 26.08 -2.79
C VAL A 200 6.15 25.82 -4.19
N ASN A 201 6.56 26.66 -5.14
CA ASN A 201 6.21 26.44 -6.54
C ASN A 201 6.96 25.22 -7.09
N PRO A 202 6.31 24.40 -7.94
CA PRO A 202 7.00 23.34 -8.64
C PRO A 202 8.07 23.91 -9.59
N ILE A 203 9.20 23.23 -9.67
CA ILE A 203 10.38 23.58 -10.48
C ILE A 203 10.36 22.70 -11.72
N ALA A 204 10.46 23.33 -12.90
CA ALA A 204 10.55 22.60 -14.16
C ALA A 204 11.94 21.95 -14.33
N PRO A 205 12.02 20.68 -14.74
CA PRO A 205 13.30 20.06 -15.04
C PRO A 205 13.91 20.66 -16.31
N LYS A 206 15.20 20.98 -16.28
CA LYS A 206 15.95 21.44 -17.47
C LYS A 206 16.05 20.38 -18.56
N SER A 207 16.06 19.11 -18.17
CA SER A 207 16.16 17.94 -19.05
C SER A 207 15.07 16.93 -18.68
N PRO A 208 13.83 17.12 -19.18
CA PRO A 208 12.74 16.20 -18.89
C PRO A 208 13.00 14.83 -19.51
N ALA A 209 12.71 13.76 -18.77
CA ALA A 209 12.85 12.38 -19.26
C ALA A 209 11.84 12.03 -20.37
N VAL A 210 10.67 12.68 -20.36
CA VAL A 210 9.60 12.48 -21.34
C VAL A 210 9.54 13.71 -22.27
N PRO A 211 9.62 13.52 -23.61
CA PRO A 211 9.50 14.63 -24.57
C PRO A 211 8.17 15.37 -24.45
N ALA A 212 8.17 16.67 -24.73
CA ALA A 212 6.99 17.53 -24.63
C ALA A 212 5.83 17.11 -25.56
N THR A 213 6.12 16.39 -26.64
CA THR A 213 5.14 15.91 -27.61
C THR A 213 4.52 14.56 -27.23
N ALA A 214 5.05 13.86 -26.23
CA ALA A 214 4.55 12.55 -25.84
C ALA A 214 3.29 12.67 -24.95
N PRO A 215 2.37 11.68 -24.98
CA PRO A 215 1.15 11.70 -24.15
C PRO A 215 1.42 11.84 -22.65
N ALA A 216 2.56 11.35 -22.16
CA ALA A 216 2.97 11.41 -20.76
C ALA A 216 3.90 12.60 -20.43
N ALA A 217 3.96 13.63 -21.29
CA ALA A 217 4.77 14.81 -21.04
C ALA A 217 4.37 15.48 -19.71
N LEU A 218 5.38 15.90 -18.93
CA LEU A 218 5.17 16.59 -17.67
C LEU A 218 4.41 17.90 -17.90
N LYS A 219 3.26 18.05 -17.24
CA LYS A 219 2.47 19.29 -17.23
C LYS A 219 2.54 19.93 -15.86
N ILE A 220 3.25 21.05 -15.77
CA ILE A 220 3.34 21.79 -14.51
C ILE A 220 2.13 22.71 -14.42
N CYS A 221 1.14 22.31 -13.63
CA CYS A 221 0.09 23.23 -13.20
C CYS A 221 0.71 24.25 -12.25
N GLN A 222 0.80 25.52 -12.68
CA GLN A 222 1.08 26.58 -11.73
C GLN A 222 -0.03 26.61 -10.66
N PRO A 223 0.30 26.87 -9.39
CA PRO A 223 -0.72 26.97 -8.36
C PRO A 223 -1.76 28.00 -8.76
N TYR A 224 -3.03 27.69 -8.51
CA TYR A 224 -4.16 28.54 -8.82
C TYR A 224 -3.96 29.89 -8.15
N GLY A 225 -3.47 30.88 -8.90
CA GLY A 225 -3.35 32.25 -8.42
C GLY A 225 -4.72 32.71 -7.98
N HIS A 226 -4.83 33.20 -6.75
CA HIS A 226 -6.02 33.85 -6.23
C HIS A 226 -6.44 34.91 -7.27
N ARG A 227 -7.46 34.62 -8.10
CA ARG A 227 -8.03 35.64 -8.97
C ARG A 227 -8.58 36.70 -8.04
N SER A 228 -7.89 37.83 -7.94
CA SER A 228 -8.45 39.04 -7.36
C SER A 228 -9.74 39.32 -8.10
N ARG A 229 -10.87 39.21 -7.41
CA ARG A 229 -12.16 39.72 -7.90
C ARG A 229 -11.99 41.23 -8.01
N ALA A 230 -11.50 41.72 -9.15
CA ALA A 230 -11.63 43.12 -9.52
C ALA A 230 -13.13 43.42 -9.57
N GLY A 231 -13.58 44.29 -8.67
CA GLY A 231 -14.97 44.66 -8.52
C GLY A 231 -15.51 45.28 -9.79
N ALA A 232 -16.54 44.66 -10.36
CA ALA A 232 -17.45 45.35 -11.26
C ALA A 232 -18.36 46.23 -10.40
N ALA A 233 -17.90 47.45 -10.12
CA ALA A 233 -18.79 48.53 -9.69
C ALA A 233 -19.74 48.83 -10.85
N ARG A 234 -20.99 48.36 -10.75
CA ARG A 234 -22.08 48.84 -11.58
C ARG A 234 -22.54 50.17 -10.99
N SER A 235 -22.26 51.27 -11.69
CA SER A 235 -22.95 52.54 -11.47
C SER A 235 -24.41 52.38 -11.89
N ARG A 236 -25.29 52.95 -11.07
CA ARG A 236 -26.72 53.11 -11.32
C ARG A 236 -26.98 54.03 -12.52
#